data_AF-A0A848ZKX3-F1
#
_entry.id   AF-A0A848ZKX3-F1
#
_cell.length_a   1.000
_cell.length_b   1.000
_cell.length_c   1.000
_cell.angle_alpha   90.00
_cell.angle_beta   90.00
_cell.angle_gamma   90.00
#
_symmetry.space_group_name_H-M   'P 1'
#
loop_
_entity.id
_entity.type
_entity.pdbx_description
1 polymer ?
#
loop_
_entity_poly.entity_id
_entity_poly.type
_entity_poly.pdbx_seq_one_letter_code
_entity_poly.pdbx_strand_id
1 'polypeptide(L)'
;LLSQLVADGNGQIIEKDSEGAFHFNGNFNNAKSLDEALNGLSNTGYGPLIDQEREKLLEIFEEVFDHKSFTGRSGTFFGFEGLGSIYWHMVSKLLLAVMECCAKAIETNADKKIIARLAQHYHEINEGIGAHKSPELYGAFPTDPYSHTPAHKGAQQPGMTGQVKEDILSRMAEMGVAVKEGSLRFSLGILSMDEFLTESTPFTFIDVDFKKQELNLEKDSLCFTYCQIPVVYKLSNKQGLRISFSDKTIESDELTVDEATSKAIFERTGDVKKIEVSFTK
;
A
#
# COMPACT_ATOMS: atom_id res chain seq x y z
N LEU A 1 24.24 9.08 46.43
CA LEU A 1 22.83 9.59 46.42
C LEU A 1 21.81 8.46 46.56
N LEU A 2 21.72 7.51 45.62
CA LEU A 2 20.65 6.48 45.63
C LEU A 2 20.58 5.66 46.93
N SER A 3 21.72 5.21 47.45
CA SER A 3 21.76 4.48 48.72
C SER A 3 21.26 5.30 49.92
N GLN A 4 21.49 6.61 49.90
CA GLN A 4 21.02 7.52 50.96
C GLN A 4 19.49 7.68 50.89
N LEU A 5 18.94 7.87 49.68
CA LEU A 5 17.48 7.95 49.47
C LEU A 5 16.77 6.68 49.96
N VAL A 6 17.35 5.50 49.71
CA VAL A 6 16.83 4.23 50.21
C VAL A 6 16.90 4.15 51.74
N ALA A 7 18.02 4.55 52.34
CA ALA A 7 18.20 4.52 53.80
C ALA A 7 17.20 5.45 54.52
N ASP A 8 16.88 6.59 53.90
CA ASP A 8 15.95 7.59 54.43
C ASP A 8 14.48 7.30 54.11
N GLY A 9 14.19 6.20 53.38
CA GLY A 9 12.84 5.84 52.95
C GLY A 9 12.23 6.82 51.94
N ASN A 10 13.08 7.56 51.20
CA ASN A 10 12.64 8.54 50.20
C ASN A 10 12.46 7.86 48.82
N GLY A 11 11.21 7.59 48.45
CA GLY A 11 10.82 6.98 47.17
C GLY A 11 10.69 7.95 45.98
N GLN A 12 11.13 9.21 46.09
CA GLN A 12 10.90 10.21 45.02
C GLN A 12 11.70 9.92 43.74
N ILE A 13 12.82 9.18 43.84
CA ILE A 13 13.67 8.83 42.69
C ILE A 13 13.82 7.32 42.53
N ILE A 14 14.07 6.61 43.63
CA ILE A 14 14.34 5.17 43.65
C ILE A 14 13.57 4.51 44.79
N GLU A 15 13.04 3.33 44.55
CA GLU A 15 12.34 2.51 45.53
C GLU A 15 12.95 1.11 45.56
N LYS A 16 13.01 0.49 46.75
CA LYS A 16 13.39 -0.91 46.94
C LYS A 16 12.14 -1.73 47.21
N ASP A 17 11.87 -2.74 46.37
CA ASP A 17 10.71 -3.61 46.57
C ASP A 17 10.91 -4.63 47.72
N SER A 18 9.86 -5.39 48.03
CA SER A 18 9.88 -6.40 49.10
C SER A 18 10.81 -7.59 48.83
N GLU A 19 11.21 -7.80 47.57
CA GLU A 19 12.14 -8.87 47.16
C GLU A 19 13.60 -8.38 47.14
N GLY A 20 13.80 -7.07 47.25
CA GLY A 20 15.08 -6.40 47.35
C GLY A 20 15.63 -5.84 46.04
N ALA A 21 14.85 -5.84 44.96
CA ALA A 21 15.21 -5.17 43.72
C ALA A 21 14.92 -3.66 43.80
N PHE A 22 15.54 -2.89 42.92
CA PHE A 22 15.47 -1.43 42.90
C PHE A 22 14.85 -0.93 41.61
N HIS A 23 13.93 0.02 41.73
CA HIS A 23 13.18 0.57 40.61
C HIS A 23 13.21 2.10 40.66
N PHE A 24 13.25 2.74 39.49
CA PHE A 24 12.97 4.17 39.41
C PHE A 24 11.51 4.46 39.75
N ASN A 25 11.21 5.68 40.19
CA ASN A 25 9.84 6.10 40.48
C ASN A 25 8.92 5.90 39.25
N GLY A 26 7.78 5.24 39.47
CA GLY A 26 6.83 4.88 38.41
C GLY A 26 6.15 6.05 37.69
N ASN A 27 6.30 7.28 38.17
CA ASN A 27 5.80 8.48 37.50
C ASN A 27 6.76 9.04 36.45
N PHE A 28 7.97 8.47 36.29
CA PHE A 28 8.93 8.97 35.31
C PHE A 28 8.60 8.49 33.90
N ASN A 29 8.52 9.41 32.96
CA ASN A 29 8.30 9.09 31.54
C ASN A 29 9.60 9.10 30.73
N ASN A 30 10.59 9.88 31.16
CA ASN A 30 11.89 10.02 30.51
C ASN A 30 12.87 10.75 31.44
N ALA A 31 14.09 11.01 30.97
CA ALA A 31 15.15 11.67 31.75
C ALA A 31 14.75 13.06 32.27
N LYS A 32 13.81 13.76 31.61
CA LYS A 32 13.31 15.06 32.09
C LYS A 32 12.55 14.92 33.41
N SER A 33 11.73 13.87 33.55
CA SER A 33 11.01 13.59 34.81
C SER A 33 11.99 13.33 35.96
N LEU A 34 13.07 12.58 35.69
CA LEU A 34 14.14 12.34 36.65
C LEU A 34 14.87 13.65 37.01
N ASP A 35 15.20 14.47 36.02
CA ASP A 35 15.87 15.75 36.27
C ASP A 35 15.01 16.73 37.08
N GLU A 36 13.71 16.80 36.79
CA GLU A 36 12.73 17.57 37.57
C GLU A 36 12.64 17.08 39.02
N ALA A 37 12.66 15.76 39.25
CA ALA A 37 12.68 15.18 40.60
C ALA A 37 13.99 15.51 41.35
N LEU A 38 15.13 15.47 40.68
CA LEU A 38 16.43 15.89 41.24
C LEU A 38 16.40 17.37 41.64
N ASN A 39 15.90 18.26 40.77
CA ASN A 39 15.75 19.68 41.06
C ASN A 39 14.86 19.94 42.30
N GLY A 40 13.78 19.16 42.46
CA GLY A 40 12.91 19.24 43.63
C GLY A 40 13.61 18.89 44.95
N LEU A 41 14.70 18.12 44.90
CA LEU A 41 15.49 17.71 46.05
C LEU A 41 16.74 18.58 46.27
N SER A 42 17.13 19.43 45.32
CA SER A 42 18.38 20.21 45.39
C SER A 42 18.48 21.15 46.59
N ASN A 43 17.35 21.66 47.10
CA ASN A 43 17.31 22.54 48.28
C ASN A 43 17.20 21.78 49.62
N THR A 44 17.31 20.45 49.60
CA THR A 44 17.27 19.59 50.78
C THR A 44 18.68 19.16 51.20
N GLY A 45 18.80 18.32 52.23
CA GLY A 45 20.07 17.70 52.61
C GLY A 45 20.76 16.89 51.50
N TYR A 46 20.05 16.54 50.42
CA TYR A 46 20.60 15.80 49.29
C TYR A 46 21.34 16.67 48.26
N GLY A 47 21.22 18.01 48.32
CA GLY A 47 21.77 18.94 47.32
C GLY A 47 23.23 18.65 46.92
N PRO A 48 24.18 18.55 47.86
CA PRO A 48 25.58 18.25 47.55
C PRO A 48 25.80 16.90 46.82
N LEU A 49 25.01 15.87 47.18
CA LEU A 49 25.08 14.55 46.53
C LEU A 49 24.47 14.60 45.12
N ILE A 50 23.43 15.39 44.91
CA ILE A 50 22.81 15.60 43.60
C ILE A 50 23.80 16.29 42.66
N ASP A 51 24.45 17.37 43.11
CA ASP A 51 25.43 18.09 42.30
C ASP A 51 26.61 17.19 41.87
N GLN A 52 27.02 16.25 42.75
CA GLN A 52 28.10 15.32 42.46
C GLN A 52 27.69 14.13 41.57
N GLU A 53 26.48 13.59 41.74
CA GLU A 53 26.08 12.31 41.14
C GLU A 53 25.03 12.41 40.03
N ARG A 54 24.51 13.62 39.74
CA ARG A 54 23.44 13.83 38.74
C ARG A 54 23.73 13.19 37.39
N GLU A 55 24.90 13.46 36.80
CA GLU A 55 25.24 12.93 35.47
C GLU A 55 25.26 11.41 35.46
N LYS A 56 25.91 10.80 36.47
CA LYS A 56 25.93 9.35 36.64
C LYS A 56 24.53 8.77 36.80
N LEU A 57 23.63 9.46 37.51
CA LEU A 57 22.26 8.98 37.67
C LEU A 57 21.45 9.05 36.36
N LEU A 58 21.65 10.11 35.57
CA LEU A 58 21.07 10.21 34.22
C LEU A 58 21.61 9.12 33.29
N GLU A 59 22.90 8.78 33.40
CA GLU A 59 23.50 7.66 32.66
C GLU A 59 22.92 6.31 33.07
N ILE A 60 22.72 6.05 34.37
CA ILE A 60 22.07 4.81 34.85
C ILE A 60 20.62 4.75 34.36
N PHE A 61 19.88 5.86 34.41
CA PHE A 61 18.52 5.92 33.88
C PHE A 61 18.49 5.62 32.37
N GLU A 62 19.45 6.15 31.62
CA GLU A 62 19.60 5.84 30.21
C GLU A 62 19.98 4.39 29.95
N GLU A 63 20.88 3.80 30.75
CA GLU A 63 21.27 2.39 30.62
C GLU A 63 20.09 1.44 30.87
N VAL A 64 19.19 1.79 31.80
CA VAL A 64 17.99 0.99 32.10
C VAL A 64 16.94 1.07 30.99
N PHE A 65 16.71 2.27 30.43
CA PHE A 65 15.58 2.50 29.52
C PHE A 65 15.95 2.60 28.03
N ASP A 66 17.23 2.80 27.70
CA ASP A 66 17.76 2.97 26.34
C ASP A 66 16.92 3.95 25.49
N HIS A 67 16.59 5.12 26.06
CA HIS A 67 15.74 6.10 25.39
C HIS A 67 16.38 6.68 24.13
N LYS A 68 17.71 6.66 24.00
CA LYS A 68 18.42 7.06 22.76
C LYS A 68 18.06 6.19 21.57
N SER A 69 17.64 4.95 21.78
CA SER A 69 17.16 4.04 20.73
C SER A 69 15.70 4.28 20.34
N PHE A 70 14.97 5.14 21.05
CA PHE A 70 13.56 5.41 20.75
C PHE A 70 13.39 6.20 19.45
N THR A 71 12.85 5.56 18.42
CA THR A 71 12.59 6.17 17.11
C THR A 71 11.17 6.76 16.99
N GLY A 72 10.39 6.77 18.06
CA GLY A 72 8.96 7.13 18.06
C GLY A 72 8.05 5.95 18.40
N ARG A 73 6.74 6.20 18.40
CA ARG A 73 5.72 5.26 18.93
C ARG A 73 5.65 3.90 18.22
N SER A 74 6.23 3.74 17.03
CA SER A 74 6.10 2.52 16.21
C SER A 74 6.59 1.26 16.93
N GLY A 75 7.64 1.38 17.74
CA GLY A 75 8.18 0.27 18.52
C GLY A 75 7.48 0.01 19.86
N THR A 76 6.47 0.79 20.24
CA THR A 76 5.93 0.78 21.61
C THR A 76 4.41 0.60 21.69
N PHE A 77 3.76 0.25 20.58
CA PHE A 77 2.33 -0.07 20.53
C PHE A 77 2.01 -1.14 19.48
N PHE A 78 0.79 -1.69 19.50
CA PHE A 78 0.43 -2.95 18.82
C PHE A 78 -0.70 -2.84 17.78
N GLY A 79 -0.90 -1.63 17.23
CA GLY A 79 -1.90 -1.35 16.19
C GLY A 79 -1.48 -0.17 15.33
N PHE A 80 -2.27 0.22 14.34
CA PHE A 80 -1.88 1.25 13.36
C PHE A 80 -0.52 0.93 12.71
N GLU A 81 0.49 1.79 12.84
CA GLU A 81 1.86 1.58 12.35
C GLU A 81 2.74 0.79 13.32
N GLY A 82 2.15 0.22 14.37
CA GLY A 82 2.83 -0.45 15.46
C GLY A 82 3.30 -1.87 15.16
N LEU A 83 3.87 -2.49 16.18
CA LEU A 83 4.43 -3.84 16.11
C LEU A 83 3.38 -4.86 15.67
N GLY A 84 3.75 -5.66 14.66
CA GLY A 84 2.90 -6.73 14.13
C GLY A 84 1.69 -6.25 13.32
N SER A 85 1.65 -4.99 12.92
CA SER A 85 0.55 -4.44 12.12
C SER A 85 0.94 -4.25 10.66
N ILE A 86 0.13 -4.79 9.74
CA ILE A 86 0.27 -4.56 8.31
C ILE A 86 -0.39 -3.22 7.99
N TYR A 87 0.37 -2.28 7.42
CA TYR A 87 -0.16 -0.99 6.96
C TYR A 87 -0.35 -1.02 5.43
N TRP A 88 -1.59 -1.20 4.98
CA TRP A 88 -1.92 -1.63 3.61
C TRP A 88 -1.52 -0.65 2.52
N HIS A 89 -1.52 0.65 2.81
CA HIS A 89 -1.05 1.65 1.84
C HIS A 89 0.43 1.42 1.46
N MET A 90 1.29 0.99 2.39
CA MET A 90 2.69 0.72 2.07
C MET A 90 2.85 -0.58 1.26
N VAL A 91 2.02 -1.59 1.52
CA VAL A 91 1.98 -2.83 0.73
C VAL A 91 1.54 -2.56 -0.71
N SER A 92 0.57 -1.66 -0.88
CA SER A 92 0.06 -1.27 -2.22
C SER A 92 1.07 -0.42 -2.98
N LYS A 93 1.89 0.39 -2.29
CA LYS A 93 3.07 1.03 -2.90
C LYS A 93 4.11 0.01 -3.36
N LEU A 94 4.35 -1.03 -2.58
CA LEU A 94 5.24 -2.13 -2.97
C LEU A 94 4.69 -2.86 -4.20
N LEU A 95 3.38 -3.14 -4.24
CA LEU A 95 2.70 -3.73 -5.41
C LEU A 95 2.95 -2.90 -6.68
N LEU A 96 2.70 -1.59 -6.62
CA LEU A 96 2.92 -0.68 -7.74
C LEU A 96 4.40 -0.64 -8.16
N ALA A 97 5.33 -0.56 -7.21
CA ALA A 97 6.76 -0.56 -7.51
C ALA A 97 7.22 -1.86 -8.18
N VAL A 98 6.69 -3.01 -7.77
CA VAL A 98 6.97 -4.31 -8.42
C VAL A 98 6.37 -4.34 -9.82
N MET A 99 5.18 -3.77 -10.03
CA MET A 99 4.57 -3.64 -11.36
C MET A 99 5.44 -2.79 -12.30
N GLU A 100 5.97 -1.65 -11.83
CA GLU A 100 6.90 -0.82 -12.60
C GLU A 100 8.19 -1.59 -12.94
N CYS A 101 8.68 -2.43 -12.02
CA CYS A 101 9.81 -3.31 -12.29
C CYS A 101 9.48 -4.37 -13.37
N CYS A 102 8.27 -4.95 -13.33
CA CYS A 102 7.80 -5.88 -14.36
C CYS A 102 7.73 -5.20 -15.73
N ALA A 103 7.11 -4.02 -15.80
CA ALA A 103 6.99 -3.24 -17.03
C ALA A 103 8.36 -2.90 -17.62
N LYS A 104 9.32 -2.47 -16.78
CA LYS A 104 10.69 -2.20 -17.20
C LYS A 104 11.39 -3.45 -17.73
N ALA A 105 11.24 -4.59 -17.06
CA ALA A 105 11.84 -5.85 -17.50
C ALA A 105 11.30 -6.30 -18.86
N ILE A 106 9.99 -6.11 -19.10
CA ILE A 106 9.34 -6.40 -20.38
C ILE A 106 9.85 -5.43 -21.47
N GLU A 107 9.84 -4.12 -21.20
CA GLU A 107 10.27 -3.09 -22.17
C GLU A 107 11.74 -3.28 -22.60
N THR A 108 12.59 -3.71 -21.67
CA THR A 108 14.02 -3.95 -21.92
C THR A 108 14.34 -5.34 -22.47
N ASN A 109 13.33 -6.17 -22.77
CA ASN A 109 13.47 -7.54 -23.24
C ASN A 109 14.37 -8.39 -22.32
N ALA A 110 14.18 -8.27 -21.01
CA ALA A 110 14.88 -9.11 -20.04
C ALA A 110 14.55 -10.59 -20.25
N ASP A 111 15.39 -11.47 -19.67
CA ASP A 111 15.16 -12.92 -19.76
C ASP A 111 13.77 -13.31 -19.23
N LYS A 112 13.10 -14.22 -19.93
CA LYS A 112 11.73 -14.64 -19.61
C LYS A 112 11.60 -15.19 -18.18
N LYS A 113 12.63 -15.83 -17.62
CA LYS A 113 12.62 -16.31 -16.23
C LYS A 113 12.66 -15.16 -15.23
N ILE A 114 13.34 -14.06 -15.55
CA ILE A 114 13.37 -12.86 -14.71
C ILE A 114 11.98 -12.22 -14.69
N ILE A 115 11.37 -12.02 -15.87
CA ILE A 115 10.01 -11.47 -15.99
C ILE A 115 9.01 -12.35 -15.22
N ALA A 116 9.07 -13.66 -15.39
CA ALA A 116 8.17 -14.60 -14.70
C ALA A 116 8.32 -14.53 -13.17
N ARG A 117 9.54 -14.41 -12.65
CA ARG A 117 9.79 -14.28 -11.19
C ARG A 117 9.32 -12.94 -10.63
N LEU A 118 9.46 -11.85 -11.39
CA LEU A 118 8.93 -10.55 -10.99
C LEU A 118 7.39 -10.56 -10.98
N ALA A 119 6.78 -11.14 -12.01
CA ALA A 119 5.32 -11.33 -12.07
C ALA A 119 4.81 -12.20 -10.91
N GLN A 120 5.54 -13.27 -10.55
CA GLN A 120 5.21 -14.08 -9.39
C GLN A 120 5.17 -13.24 -8.11
N HIS A 121 6.19 -12.42 -7.84
CA HIS A 121 6.17 -11.52 -6.69
C HIS A 121 5.02 -10.52 -6.74
N TYR A 122 4.70 -9.97 -7.91
CA TYR A 122 3.56 -9.09 -8.09
C TYR A 122 2.24 -9.78 -7.69
N HIS A 123 1.97 -10.98 -8.22
CA HIS A 123 0.74 -11.71 -7.92
C HIS A 123 0.67 -12.18 -6.46
N GLU A 124 1.79 -12.59 -5.86
CA GLU A 124 1.84 -12.94 -4.42
C GLU A 124 1.52 -11.73 -3.53
N ILE A 125 2.05 -10.54 -3.86
CA ILE A 125 1.73 -9.31 -3.14
C ILE A 125 0.25 -8.94 -3.33
N ASN A 126 -0.28 -9.06 -4.56
CA ASN A 126 -1.68 -8.77 -4.88
C ASN A 126 -2.64 -9.72 -4.13
N GLU A 127 -2.35 -11.02 -4.09
CA GLU A 127 -3.09 -11.99 -3.27
C GLU A 127 -3.00 -11.63 -1.78
N GLY A 128 -1.84 -11.14 -1.35
CA GLY A 128 -1.60 -10.59 -0.02
C GLY A 128 -2.54 -9.44 0.38
N ILE A 129 -2.89 -8.53 -0.55
CA ILE A 129 -3.88 -7.45 -0.33
C ILE A 129 -5.22 -8.03 0.11
N GLY A 130 -5.61 -9.17 -0.46
CA GLY A 130 -6.59 -10.06 0.15
C GLY A 130 -8.02 -9.95 -0.37
N ALA A 131 -8.25 -9.41 -1.57
CA ALA A 131 -9.58 -9.39 -2.21
C ALA A 131 -10.22 -10.79 -2.34
N HIS A 132 -9.40 -11.85 -2.35
CA HIS A 132 -9.83 -13.25 -2.44
C HIS A 132 -9.76 -14.02 -1.12
N LYS A 133 -9.42 -13.36 0.00
CA LYS A 133 -9.42 -14.01 1.32
C LYS A 133 -10.85 -14.25 1.79
N SER A 134 -11.03 -15.24 2.67
CA SER A 134 -12.32 -15.41 3.35
C SER A 134 -12.63 -14.18 4.22
N PRO A 135 -13.92 -13.81 4.39
CA PRO A 135 -14.30 -12.70 5.28
C PRO A 135 -13.81 -12.90 6.73
N GLU A 136 -13.68 -14.15 7.19
CA GLU A 136 -13.15 -14.47 8.51
C GLU A 136 -11.66 -14.10 8.62
N LEU A 137 -10.84 -14.46 7.62
CA LEU A 137 -9.42 -14.13 7.61
C LEU A 137 -9.18 -12.63 7.37
N TYR A 138 -9.97 -12.02 6.48
CA TYR A 138 -9.90 -10.57 6.21
C TYR A 138 -10.40 -9.76 7.42
N GLY A 139 -11.42 -10.28 8.11
CA GLY A 139 -12.14 -9.67 9.22
C GLY A 139 -13.13 -8.57 8.84
N ALA A 140 -13.51 -8.51 7.56
CA ALA A 140 -14.50 -7.61 6.98
C ALA A 140 -14.90 -8.10 5.56
N PHE A 141 -15.62 -7.29 4.80
CA PHE A 141 -15.83 -7.54 3.37
C PHE A 141 -14.51 -7.34 2.61
N PRO A 142 -13.96 -8.38 1.93
CA PRO A 142 -12.64 -8.30 1.28
C PRO A 142 -12.56 -7.29 0.12
N THR A 143 -13.71 -6.85 -0.39
CA THR A 143 -13.82 -5.84 -1.45
C THR A 143 -13.64 -4.42 -0.94
N ASP A 144 -13.72 -4.20 0.37
CA ASP A 144 -13.64 -2.88 0.99
C ASP A 144 -12.21 -2.62 1.47
N PRO A 145 -11.60 -1.46 1.16
CA PRO A 145 -10.25 -1.15 1.60
C PRO A 145 -10.21 -0.70 3.07
N TYR A 146 -9.11 -0.99 3.76
CA TYR A 146 -8.87 -0.66 5.16
C TYR A 146 -7.43 -0.18 5.37
N SER A 147 -7.18 0.71 6.33
CA SER A 147 -5.83 1.26 6.51
C SER A 147 -4.81 0.25 7.02
N HIS A 148 -5.19 -0.62 7.97
CA HIS A 148 -4.27 -1.56 8.59
C HIS A 148 -4.93 -2.82 9.14
N THR A 149 -4.13 -3.87 9.34
CA THR A 149 -4.54 -5.12 10.02
C THR A 149 -3.50 -5.46 11.10
N PRO A 150 -3.82 -5.29 12.41
CA PRO A 150 -2.90 -5.62 13.50
C PRO A 150 -2.85 -7.14 13.75
N ALA A 151 -1.77 -7.63 14.36
CA ALA A 151 -1.56 -9.07 14.60
C ALA A 151 -2.70 -9.81 15.33
N HIS A 152 -3.55 -9.10 16.06
CA HIS A 152 -4.58 -9.67 16.94
C HIS A 152 -6.02 -9.41 16.48
N LYS A 153 -6.24 -8.77 15.32
CA LYS A 153 -7.58 -8.48 14.76
C LYS A 153 -7.56 -8.52 13.23
N GLY A 154 -8.75 -8.55 12.63
CA GLY A 154 -8.92 -8.29 11.20
C GLY A 154 -8.78 -6.82 10.81
N ALA A 155 -9.16 -6.50 9.58
CA ALA A 155 -8.99 -5.18 8.96
C ALA A 155 -9.62 -4.02 9.78
N GLN A 156 -8.91 -2.89 9.88
CA GLN A 156 -9.27 -1.71 10.69
C GLN A 156 -9.21 -0.40 9.87
N GLN A 157 -10.09 0.55 10.22
CA GLN A 157 -10.27 1.86 9.56
C GLN A 157 -10.71 1.76 8.08
N PRO A 158 -12.03 1.62 7.82
CA PRO A 158 -12.57 1.42 6.47
C PRO A 158 -12.47 2.66 5.57
N GLY A 159 -12.38 2.41 4.27
CA GLY A 159 -12.73 3.36 3.21
C GLY A 159 -11.56 4.21 2.73
N MET A 160 -11.45 5.44 3.22
CA MET A 160 -10.64 6.51 2.61
C MET A 160 -9.13 6.42 2.93
N THR A 161 -8.53 5.26 2.70
CA THR A 161 -7.07 5.04 2.77
C THR A 161 -6.40 5.39 1.45
N GLY A 162 -5.15 5.87 1.51
CA GLY A 162 -4.35 6.13 0.32
C GLY A 162 -4.01 4.89 -0.51
N GLN A 163 -4.24 3.68 0.04
CA GLN A 163 -4.12 2.41 -0.67
C GLN A 163 -4.84 2.42 -2.02
N VAL A 164 -6.09 2.90 -2.06
CA VAL A 164 -6.96 2.77 -3.23
C VAL A 164 -6.37 3.41 -4.50
N LYS A 165 -5.59 4.49 -4.35
CA LYS A 165 -4.97 5.14 -5.51
C LYS A 165 -3.87 4.27 -6.12
N GLU A 166 -3.10 3.58 -5.28
CA GLU A 166 -1.99 2.74 -5.73
C GLU A 166 -2.53 1.48 -6.42
N ASP A 167 -3.63 0.93 -5.90
CA ASP A 167 -4.31 -0.24 -6.47
C ASP A 167 -4.96 0.10 -7.82
N ILE A 168 -5.55 1.28 -7.98
CA ILE A 168 -6.06 1.76 -9.28
C ILE A 168 -4.93 1.86 -10.32
N LEU A 169 -3.78 2.44 -9.95
CA LEU A 169 -2.63 2.55 -10.86
C LEU A 169 -2.08 1.16 -11.21
N SER A 170 -1.96 0.28 -10.21
CA SER A 170 -1.50 -1.10 -10.39
C SER A 170 -2.41 -1.87 -11.33
N ARG A 171 -3.74 -1.73 -11.19
CA ARG A 171 -4.72 -2.39 -12.05
C ARG A 171 -4.67 -1.90 -13.50
N MET A 172 -4.49 -0.60 -13.72
CA MET A 172 -4.35 -0.05 -15.07
C MET A 172 -3.06 -0.53 -15.75
N ALA A 173 -1.96 -0.63 -14.99
CA ALA A 173 -0.70 -1.16 -15.47
C ALA A 173 -0.75 -2.69 -15.72
N GLU A 174 -1.46 -3.45 -14.88
CA GLU A 174 -1.72 -4.89 -15.06
C GLU A 174 -2.52 -5.15 -16.33
N MET A 175 -3.52 -4.31 -16.61
CA MET A 175 -4.25 -4.29 -17.89
C MET A 175 -3.35 -3.91 -19.09
N GLY A 176 -2.07 -3.58 -18.86
CA GLY A 176 -1.11 -3.26 -19.89
C GLY A 176 -1.42 -1.97 -20.65
N VAL A 177 -2.16 -1.06 -20.03
CA VAL A 177 -2.46 0.27 -20.57
C VAL A 177 -1.29 1.20 -20.29
N ALA A 178 -0.70 1.75 -21.35
CA ALA A 178 0.41 2.69 -21.23
C ALA A 178 0.20 3.91 -22.13
N VAL A 179 0.71 5.06 -21.70
CA VAL A 179 0.78 6.27 -22.52
C VAL A 179 2.24 6.60 -22.75
N LYS A 180 2.69 6.62 -24.00
CA LYS A 180 4.08 6.94 -24.36
C LYS A 180 4.09 7.74 -25.64
N GLU A 181 4.76 8.90 -25.59
CA GLU A 181 4.88 9.83 -26.72
C GLU A 181 3.52 10.28 -27.27
N GLY A 182 2.56 10.57 -26.37
CA GLY A 182 1.21 11.02 -26.75
C GLY A 182 0.27 9.91 -27.24
N SER A 183 0.77 8.69 -27.43
CA SER A 183 -0.02 7.54 -27.89
C SER A 183 -0.42 6.60 -26.75
N LEU A 184 -1.69 6.16 -26.77
CA LEU A 184 -2.22 5.08 -25.95
C LEU A 184 -1.77 3.73 -26.53
N ARG A 185 -1.25 2.85 -25.68
CA ARG A 185 -0.73 1.53 -26.06
C ARG A 185 -1.34 0.46 -25.17
N PHE A 186 -1.52 -0.72 -25.74
CA PHE A 186 -2.05 -1.89 -25.06
C PHE A 186 -1.07 -3.06 -25.14
N SER A 187 -1.02 -3.85 -24.08
CA SER A 187 -0.25 -5.10 -24.01
C SER A 187 -0.92 -6.06 -23.03
N LEU A 188 -0.61 -7.36 -23.11
CA LEU A 188 -1.03 -8.30 -22.07
C LEU A 188 -0.15 -8.23 -20.82
N GLY A 189 1.07 -7.68 -20.92
CA GLY A 189 1.98 -7.52 -19.79
C GLY A 189 2.12 -8.80 -18.95
N ILE A 190 1.58 -8.75 -17.73
CA ILE A 190 1.53 -9.86 -16.76
C ILE A 190 0.08 -10.28 -16.42
N LEU A 191 -0.90 -9.85 -17.21
CA LEU A 191 -2.31 -10.15 -16.99
C LEU A 191 -2.56 -11.66 -17.00
N SER A 192 -3.30 -12.15 -16.00
CA SER A 192 -3.65 -13.56 -15.92
C SER A 192 -4.68 -13.93 -16.98
N MET A 193 -4.49 -15.09 -17.64
CA MET A 193 -5.45 -15.62 -18.61
C MET A 193 -6.78 -16.05 -17.96
N ASP A 194 -6.78 -16.30 -16.65
CA ASP A 194 -7.97 -16.68 -15.89
C ASP A 194 -8.95 -15.51 -15.71
N GLU A 195 -8.56 -14.28 -16.07
CA GLU A 195 -9.44 -13.11 -16.04
C GLU A 195 -10.36 -12.99 -17.25
N PHE A 196 -10.10 -13.75 -18.32
CA PHE A 196 -10.95 -13.75 -19.50
C PHE A 196 -12.24 -14.56 -19.24
N LEU A 197 -13.36 -14.03 -19.73
CA LEU A 197 -14.67 -14.63 -19.53
C LEU A 197 -14.75 -16.03 -20.13
N THR A 198 -15.35 -16.96 -19.37
CA THR A 198 -15.59 -18.34 -19.81
C THR A 198 -16.90 -18.49 -20.59
N GLU A 199 -17.78 -17.48 -20.52
CA GLU A 199 -19.07 -17.41 -21.18
C GLU A 199 -19.42 -15.98 -21.62
N SER A 200 -20.45 -15.84 -22.46
CA SER A 200 -20.90 -14.51 -22.90
C SER A 200 -21.57 -13.77 -21.75
N THR A 201 -21.23 -12.50 -21.54
CA THR A 201 -21.72 -11.71 -20.39
C THR A 201 -22.07 -10.29 -20.81
N PRO A 202 -23.24 -9.74 -20.42
CA PRO A 202 -23.55 -8.34 -20.67
C PRO A 202 -22.72 -7.42 -19.78
N PHE A 203 -22.16 -6.37 -20.38
CA PHE A 203 -21.43 -5.30 -19.69
C PHE A 203 -22.21 -4.00 -19.81
N THR A 204 -22.72 -3.51 -18.68
CA THR A 204 -23.38 -2.21 -18.57
C THR A 204 -22.37 -1.14 -18.18
N PHE A 205 -22.38 0.00 -18.86
CA PHE A 205 -21.54 1.15 -18.53
C PHE A 205 -22.25 2.48 -18.78
N ILE A 206 -21.63 3.57 -18.35
CA ILE A 206 -22.08 4.94 -18.60
C ILE A 206 -21.08 5.59 -19.55
N ASP A 207 -21.54 6.03 -20.72
CA ASP A 207 -20.68 6.71 -21.71
C ASP A 207 -20.39 8.17 -21.30
N VAL A 208 -19.52 8.83 -22.07
CA VAL A 208 -19.12 10.24 -21.82
C VAL A 208 -20.28 11.24 -21.90
N ASP A 209 -21.39 10.86 -22.53
CA ASP A 209 -22.62 11.65 -22.62
C ASP A 209 -23.61 11.32 -21.47
N PHE A 210 -23.14 10.62 -20.44
CA PHE A 210 -23.90 10.15 -19.27
C PHE A 210 -25.05 9.20 -19.60
N LYS A 211 -24.99 8.51 -20.75
CA LYS A 211 -26.02 7.55 -21.14
C LYS A 211 -25.63 6.14 -20.72
N LYS A 212 -26.62 5.41 -20.21
CA LYS A 212 -26.48 3.99 -19.93
C LYS A 212 -26.42 3.23 -21.26
N GLN A 213 -25.36 2.45 -21.43
CA GLN A 213 -25.12 1.61 -22.58
C GLN A 213 -24.90 0.16 -22.13
N GLU A 214 -25.06 -0.78 -23.04
CA GLU A 214 -24.79 -2.20 -22.81
C GLU A 214 -24.02 -2.79 -23.99
N LEU A 215 -23.02 -3.61 -23.69
CA LEU A 215 -22.25 -4.40 -24.66
C LEU A 215 -22.34 -5.87 -24.29
N ASN A 216 -22.63 -6.74 -25.24
CA ASN A 216 -22.52 -8.17 -25.00
C ASN A 216 -21.06 -8.61 -25.22
N LEU A 217 -20.40 -9.06 -24.16
CA LEU A 217 -19.05 -9.61 -24.22
C LEU A 217 -19.11 -11.08 -24.62
N GLU A 218 -18.19 -11.49 -25.47
CA GLU A 218 -18.08 -12.87 -25.93
C GLU A 218 -17.22 -13.69 -24.95
N LYS A 219 -17.31 -15.01 -25.03
CA LYS A 219 -16.32 -15.90 -24.39
C LYS A 219 -14.90 -15.52 -24.86
N ASP A 220 -13.90 -15.74 -24.00
CA ASP A 220 -12.49 -15.41 -24.23
C ASP A 220 -12.26 -13.89 -24.41
N SER A 221 -13.09 -13.06 -23.76
CA SER A 221 -12.93 -11.61 -23.72
C SER A 221 -12.97 -11.05 -22.29
N LEU A 222 -12.45 -9.85 -22.10
CA LEU A 222 -12.62 -9.05 -20.88
C LEU A 222 -12.83 -7.59 -21.27
N CYS A 223 -13.44 -6.81 -20.37
CA CYS A 223 -13.76 -5.42 -20.64
C CYS A 223 -13.48 -4.54 -19.43
N PHE A 224 -12.96 -3.35 -19.70
CA PHE A 224 -12.81 -2.27 -18.73
C PHE A 224 -13.09 -0.93 -19.44
N THR A 225 -12.96 0.19 -18.71
CA THR A 225 -13.04 1.52 -19.33
C THR A 225 -11.77 2.30 -19.10
N TYR A 226 -11.37 3.07 -20.10
CA TYR A 226 -10.28 4.04 -20.00
C TYR A 226 -10.77 5.37 -20.57
N CYS A 227 -10.63 6.45 -19.79
CA CYS A 227 -11.30 7.72 -20.08
C CYS A 227 -12.81 7.57 -20.38
N GLN A 228 -13.48 6.61 -19.72
CA GLN A 228 -14.91 6.28 -19.89
C GLN A 228 -15.30 5.71 -21.27
N ILE A 229 -14.30 5.31 -22.07
CA ILE A 229 -14.50 4.56 -23.31
C ILE A 229 -14.33 3.06 -23.00
N PRO A 230 -15.25 2.17 -23.43
CA PRO A 230 -15.10 0.74 -23.24
C PRO A 230 -13.93 0.20 -24.08
N VAL A 231 -13.04 -0.52 -23.40
CA VAL A 231 -11.92 -1.24 -23.99
C VAL A 231 -12.18 -2.74 -23.80
N VAL A 232 -12.30 -3.47 -24.90
CA VAL A 232 -12.56 -4.91 -24.91
C VAL A 232 -11.32 -5.64 -25.38
N TYR A 233 -10.74 -6.45 -24.51
CA TYR A 233 -9.67 -7.37 -24.88
C TYR A 233 -10.27 -8.69 -25.34
N LYS A 234 -9.74 -9.27 -26.42
CA LYS A 234 -10.19 -10.55 -26.98
C LYS A 234 -9.00 -11.45 -27.29
N LEU A 235 -9.10 -12.73 -26.96
CA LEU A 235 -8.14 -13.73 -27.43
C LEU A 235 -8.49 -14.17 -28.86
N SER A 236 -7.53 -14.07 -29.77
CA SER A 236 -7.72 -14.30 -31.20
C SER A 236 -6.53 -15.05 -31.81
N ASN A 237 -6.65 -15.43 -33.08
CA ASN A 237 -5.56 -15.98 -33.89
C ASN A 237 -4.64 -14.89 -34.46
N LYS A 238 -5.08 -13.63 -34.41
CA LYS A 238 -4.33 -12.48 -34.89
C LYS A 238 -4.40 -11.36 -33.87
N GLN A 239 -3.25 -10.74 -33.64
CA GLN A 239 -3.17 -9.48 -32.92
C GLN A 239 -3.77 -8.37 -33.77
N GLY A 240 -4.41 -7.39 -33.13
CA GLY A 240 -4.85 -6.19 -33.82
C GLY A 240 -5.68 -5.27 -32.93
N LEU A 241 -5.91 -4.08 -33.43
CA LEU A 241 -6.67 -3.01 -32.80
C LEU A 241 -7.80 -2.60 -33.73
N ARG A 242 -9.02 -2.52 -33.20
CA ARG A 242 -10.19 -1.98 -33.90
C ARG A 242 -10.79 -0.86 -33.05
N ILE A 243 -10.85 0.35 -33.61
CA ILE A 243 -11.39 1.54 -32.95
C ILE A 243 -12.68 1.94 -33.66
N SER A 244 -13.79 1.92 -32.93
CA SER A 244 -15.10 2.32 -33.44
C SER A 244 -15.40 3.77 -33.12
N PHE A 245 -15.73 4.54 -34.14
CA PHE A 245 -16.29 5.90 -34.05
C PHE A 245 -17.79 5.85 -34.33
N SER A 246 -18.46 7.01 -34.30
CA SER A 246 -19.89 7.12 -34.65
C SER A 246 -20.16 6.87 -36.14
N ASP A 247 -19.21 7.18 -37.03
CA ASP A 247 -19.37 7.17 -38.49
C ASP A 247 -18.45 6.18 -39.21
N LYS A 248 -17.37 5.75 -38.55
CA LYS A 248 -16.34 4.88 -39.15
C LYS A 248 -15.71 3.92 -38.15
N THR A 249 -14.89 3.01 -38.68
CA THR A 249 -14.04 2.12 -37.89
C THR A 249 -12.62 2.17 -38.45
N ILE A 250 -11.63 2.18 -37.57
CA ILE A 250 -10.20 2.09 -37.91
C ILE A 250 -9.68 0.74 -37.42
N GLU A 251 -8.90 0.06 -38.25
CA GLU A 251 -8.24 -1.20 -37.92
C GLU A 251 -6.71 -1.06 -38.09
N SER A 252 -5.96 -1.70 -37.22
CA SER A 252 -4.49 -1.74 -37.24
C SER A 252 -3.99 -3.09 -36.73
N ASP A 253 -2.87 -3.57 -37.25
CA ASP A 253 -2.17 -4.74 -36.67
C ASP A 253 -1.31 -4.35 -35.45
N GLU A 254 -1.09 -3.05 -35.23
CA GLU A 254 -0.39 -2.51 -34.08
C GLU A 254 -1.34 -2.33 -32.88
N LEU A 255 -0.80 -2.49 -31.66
CA LEU A 255 -1.54 -2.28 -30.41
C LEU A 255 -1.38 -0.85 -29.87
N THR A 256 -1.17 0.09 -30.78
CA THR A 256 -0.96 1.50 -30.49
C THR A 256 -2.05 2.31 -31.16
N VAL A 257 -2.67 3.20 -30.41
CA VAL A 257 -3.57 4.23 -30.93
C VAL A 257 -2.71 5.41 -31.37
N ASP A 258 -2.98 5.95 -32.55
CA ASP A 258 -2.28 7.14 -33.04
C ASP A 258 -2.47 8.35 -32.11
N GLU A 259 -1.58 9.33 -32.17
CA GLU A 259 -1.57 10.48 -31.26
C GLU A 259 -2.87 11.30 -31.33
N ALA A 260 -3.44 11.49 -32.52
CA ALA A 260 -4.65 12.29 -32.71
C ALA A 260 -5.87 11.60 -32.09
N THR A 261 -6.03 10.30 -32.33
CA THR A 261 -7.09 9.50 -31.71
C THR A 261 -6.89 9.37 -30.20
N SER A 262 -5.64 9.20 -29.74
CA SER A 262 -5.29 9.15 -28.30
C SER A 262 -5.68 10.44 -27.60
N LYS A 263 -5.38 11.60 -28.20
CA LYS A 263 -5.79 12.90 -27.69
C LYS A 263 -7.31 13.02 -27.55
N ALA A 264 -8.07 12.60 -28.56
CA ALA A 264 -9.54 12.61 -28.50
C ALA A 264 -10.09 11.73 -27.34
N ILE A 265 -9.44 10.59 -27.07
CA ILE A 265 -9.74 9.73 -25.91
C ILE A 265 -9.46 10.46 -24.60
N PHE A 266 -8.28 11.09 -24.46
CA PHE A 266 -7.88 11.79 -23.24
C PHE A 266 -8.76 13.01 -22.95
N GLU A 267 -9.15 13.76 -23.99
CA GLU A 267 -10.02 14.93 -23.91
C GLU A 267 -11.51 14.56 -23.81
N ARG A 268 -11.85 13.27 -23.92
CA ARG A 268 -13.22 12.74 -23.81
C ARG A 268 -14.18 13.43 -24.79
N THR A 269 -13.76 13.63 -26.04
CA THR A 269 -14.57 14.31 -27.06
C THR A 269 -15.87 13.56 -27.40
N GLY A 270 -15.90 12.25 -27.14
CA GLY A 270 -17.01 11.36 -27.47
C GLY A 270 -16.97 10.81 -28.89
N ASP A 271 -15.93 11.11 -29.67
CA ASP A 271 -15.77 10.60 -31.03
C ASP A 271 -15.53 9.09 -31.06
N VAL A 272 -14.66 8.61 -30.15
CA VAL A 272 -14.36 7.19 -29.99
C VAL A 272 -15.43 6.54 -29.09
N LYS A 273 -16.10 5.52 -29.62
CA LYS A 273 -17.20 4.81 -28.92
C LYS A 273 -16.76 3.50 -28.29
N LYS A 274 -15.75 2.83 -28.84
CA LYS A 274 -15.24 1.54 -28.36
C LYS A 274 -13.85 1.27 -28.90
N ILE A 275 -13.01 0.61 -28.10
CA ILE A 275 -11.72 0.08 -28.53
C ILE A 275 -11.76 -1.44 -28.33
N GLU A 276 -11.50 -2.19 -29.38
CA GLU A 276 -11.32 -3.65 -29.32
C GLU A 276 -9.85 -3.98 -29.57
N VAL A 277 -9.25 -4.73 -28.66
CA VAL A 277 -7.84 -5.13 -28.72
C VAL A 277 -7.80 -6.66 -28.79
N SER A 278 -7.31 -7.19 -29.90
CA SER A 278 -7.13 -8.62 -30.11
C SER A 278 -5.70 -9.00 -29.75
N PHE A 279 -5.55 -9.99 -28.89
CA PHE A 279 -4.26 -10.57 -28.55
C PHE A 279 -4.18 -12.00 -29.06
N THR A 280 -3.01 -12.38 -29.58
CA THR A 280 -2.76 -13.77 -29.97
C THR A 280 -2.66 -14.64 -28.71
N LYS A 281 -3.31 -15.81 -28.74
CA LYS A 281 -3.21 -16.83 -27.68
C LYS A 281 -1.78 -17.30 -27.45
#